data_AF-A0A7Y3BTN5-F1
#
_entry.id   AF-A0A7Y3BTN5-F1
#
_cell.length_a   1.000
_cell.length_b   1.000
_cell.length_c   1.000
_cell.angle_alpha   90.00
_cell.angle_beta   90.00
_cell.angle_gamma   90.00
#
_symmetry.space_group_name_H-M   'P 1'
#
loop_
_entity.id
_entity.type
_entity.pdbx_description
1 polymer ?
#
loop_
_entity_poly.entity_id
_entity_poly.type
_entity_poly.pdbx_seq_one_letter_code
_entity_poly.pdbx_strand_id
1 'polypeptide(L)'
;MNRMKRWTMSVTSWVDGVLAQVENHEAAVSAAIGRVRQSTARARVQLKRVERDQQSLREQLAEEERAVEVWRRRAKSAEDEAVALECLRRFKTSERRVQQLRQRLAEHERSHKDLSEGIRMLNARLSELSERKNLMRTRQSRAEAAHGMASTTGPIGDLEEVFDRWETRVGEIEIASECAEPFDAFEAELEAVDETRDLRLELEALRSEGS
;
A
#
# COMPACT_ATOMS: atom_id res chain seq x y z
N MET A 1 -28.18 2.56 4.05
CA MET A 1 -26.78 2.90 4.34
C MET A 1 -25.88 1.85 3.68
N ASN A 2 -25.11 2.25 2.67
CA ASN A 2 -24.60 1.35 1.62
C ASN A 2 -23.50 0.38 2.10
N ARG A 3 -23.67 -0.92 1.79
CA ARG A 3 -22.65 -1.97 1.91
C ARG A 3 -21.32 -1.59 1.22
N MET A 4 -21.38 -0.72 0.22
CA MET A 4 -20.23 -0.15 -0.52
C MET A 4 -19.34 0.74 0.34
N LYS A 5 -19.90 1.71 1.09
CA LYS A 5 -19.10 2.57 2.01
C LYS A 5 -18.42 1.73 3.07
N ARG A 6 -19.08 0.65 3.51
CA ARG A 6 -18.52 -0.28 4.47
C ARG A 6 -17.36 -1.09 3.89
N TRP A 7 -17.36 -1.45 2.60
CA TRP A 7 -16.23 -2.16 1.98
C TRP A 7 -15.02 -1.24 1.75
N THR A 8 -15.21 -0.04 1.20
CA THR A 8 -14.11 0.92 1.06
C THR A 8 -13.55 1.34 2.42
N MET A 9 -14.39 1.56 3.43
CA MET A 9 -13.91 1.82 4.80
C MET A 9 -13.25 0.58 5.44
N SER A 10 -13.71 -0.63 5.17
CA SER A 10 -13.06 -1.85 5.67
C SER A 10 -11.74 -2.18 4.96
N VAL A 11 -11.56 -1.81 3.69
CA VAL A 11 -10.27 -1.95 2.99
C VAL A 11 -9.25 -0.96 3.55
N THR A 12 -9.66 0.26 3.90
CA THR A 12 -8.78 1.23 4.57
C THR A 12 -8.56 0.91 6.04
N SER A 13 -9.51 0.30 6.76
CA SER A 13 -9.44 0.05 8.20
C SER A 13 -8.97 -1.36 8.62
N TRP A 14 -8.64 -2.26 7.68
CA TRP A 14 -8.11 -3.60 8.02
C TRP A 14 -6.58 -3.65 8.03
N VAL A 15 -5.90 -2.55 7.70
CA VAL A 15 -4.44 -2.48 7.80
C VAL A 15 -3.98 -2.47 9.26
N ASP A 16 -4.87 -2.06 10.18
CA ASP A 16 -4.54 -1.68 11.56
C ASP A 16 -4.61 -2.85 12.55
N GLY A 17 -4.92 -4.06 12.07
CA GLY A 17 -5.15 -5.24 12.92
C GLY A 17 -3.98 -6.22 12.93
N VAL A 18 -3.24 -6.25 14.04
CA VAL A 18 -2.23 -7.24 14.48
C VAL A 18 -0.79 -6.97 14.01
N LEU A 19 -0.05 -6.21 14.84
CA LEU A 19 1.41 -6.19 14.87
C LEU A 19 1.88 -6.74 16.22
N ALA A 20 2.06 -8.07 16.28
CA ALA A 20 2.73 -8.72 17.40
C ALA A 20 4.25 -8.56 17.24
N GLN A 21 4.86 -7.86 18.22
CA GLN A 21 6.23 -8.07 18.71
C GLN A 21 7.29 -8.36 17.63
N VAL A 22 7.57 -7.37 16.79
CA VAL A 22 8.70 -7.37 15.86
C VAL A 22 9.69 -6.32 16.31
N GLU A 23 10.83 -6.73 16.90
CA GLU A 23 11.95 -5.86 17.32
C GLU A 23 12.57 -5.02 16.18
N ASN A 24 12.08 -5.18 14.94
CA ASN A 24 12.61 -4.55 13.73
C ASN A 24 11.49 -3.86 12.93
N HIS A 25 11.50 -2.52 12.91
CA HIS A 25 10.55 -1.68 12.17
C HIS A 25 10.51 -2.02 10.67
N GLU A 26 11.65 -2.35 10.05
CA GLU A 26 11.71 -2.74 8.64
C GLU A 26 10.94 -4.03 8.39
N ALA A 27 11.05 -5.01 9.29
CA ALA A 27 10.35 -6.28 9.16
C ALA A 27 8.82 -6.10 9.34
N ALA A 28 8.39 -5.26 10.29
CA ALA A 28 6.99 -4.90 10.47
C ALA A 28 6.39 -4.25 9.21
N VAL A 29 7.06 -3.23 8.66
CA VAL A 29 6.65 -2.56 7.42
C VAL A 29 6.66 -3.52 6.22
N SER A 30 7.68 -4.37 6.12
CA SER A 30 7.79 -5.36 5.03
C SER A 30 6.66 -6.40 5.10
N ALA A 31 6.26 -6.83 6.30
CA ALA A 31 5.12 -7.71 6.49
C ALA A 31 3.80 -7.04 6.07
N ALA A 32 3.59 -5.77 6.44
CA ALA A 32 2.42 -5.00 6.03
C ALA A 32 2.34 -4.83 4.50
N ILE A 33 3.46 -4.47 3.86
CA ILE A 33 3.59 -4.43 2.38
C ILE A 33 3.26 -5.79 1.77
N GLY A 34 3.73 -6.89 2.37
CA GLY A 34 3.40 -8.25 1.96
C GLY A 34 1.88 -8.54 1.99
N ARG A 35 1.18 -8.12 3.05
CA ARG A 35 -0.28 -8.26 3.16
C ARG A 35 -1.00 -7.46 2.08
N VAL A 36 -0.60 -6.22 1.82
CA VAL A 36 -1.17 -5.38 0.74
C VAL A 36 -0.94 -6.00 -0.64
N ARG A 37 0.24 -6.57 -0.89
CA ARG A 37 0.52 -7.32 -2.13
C ARG A 37 -0.41 -8.53 -2.28
N GLN A 38 -0.60 -9.28 -1.21
CA GLN A 38 -1.47 -10.46 -1.21
C GLN A 38 -2.93 -10.08 -1.45
N SER A 39 -3.44 -9.03 -0.81
CA SER A 39 -4.81 -8.54 -1.02
C SER A 39 -5.01 -8.05 -2.45
N THR A 40 -4.05 -7.30 -3.00
CA THR A 40 -4.03 -6.86 -4.40
C THR A 40 -4.07 -8.04 -5.36
N ALA A 41 -3.26 -9.08 -5.13
CA ALA A 41 -3.25 -10.28 -5.95
C ALA A 41 -4.60 -11.01 -5.93
N ARG A 42 -5.19 -11.17 -4.73
CA ARG A 42 -6.54 -11.76 -4.58
C ARG A 42 -7.59 -10.94 -5.33
N ALA A 43 -7.57 -9.61 -5.20
CA ALA A 43 -8.48 -8.72 -5.91
C ALA A 43 -8.35 -8.85 -7.44
N ARG A 44 -7.12 -8.93 -7.97
CA ARG A 44 -6.88 -9.16 -9.41
C ARG A 44 -7.46 -10.49 -9.90
N VAL A 45 -7.36 -11.56 -9.09
CA VAL A 45 -7.98 -12.85 -9.45
C VAL A 45 -9.51 -12.72 -9.50
N GLN A 46 -10.12 -12.02 -8.54
CA GLN A 46 -11.57 -11.79 -8.56
C GLN A 46 -11.99 -10.93 -9.74
N LEU A 47 -11.24 -9.89 -10.09
CA LEU A 47 -11.50 -9.06 -11.27
C LEU A 47 -11.53 -9.92 -12.54
N LYS A 48 -10.52 -10.79 -12.74
CA LYS A 48 -10.48 -11.71 -13.89
C LYS A 48 -11.67 -12.67 -13.95
N ARG A 49 -12.21 -13.07 -12.80
CA ARG A 49 -13.43 -13.90 -12.75
C ARG A 49 -14.64 -13.10 -13.19
N VAL A 50 -14.80 -11.88 -12.66
CA VAL A 50 -15.89 -10.97 -13.07
C VAL A 50 -15.82 -10.66 -14.56
N GLU A 51 -14.64 -10.42 -15.12
CA GLU A 51 -14.45 -10.17 -16.56
C GLU A 51 -14.90 -11.36 -17.42
N ARG A 52 -14.56 -12.59 -17.01
CA ARG A 52 -15.01 -13.80 -17.70
C ARG A 52 -16.53 -13.95 -17.63
N ASP A 53 -17.11 -13.71 -16.46
CA ASP A 53 -18.56 -13.81 -16.27
C ASP A 53 -19.30 -12.75 -17.11
N GLN A 54 -18.77 -11.52 -17.17
CA GLN A 54 -19.29 -10.48 -18.05
C GLN A 54 -19.24 -10.87 -19.52
N GLN A 55 -18.13 -11.46 -19.97
CA GLN A 55 -17.99 -11.92 -21.33
C GLN A 55 -19.05 -12.98 -21.67
N SER A 56 -19.21 -13.99 -20.80
CA SER A 56 -20.24 -15.02 -20.98
C SER A 56 -21.65 -14.43 -20.97
N LEU A 57 -21.94 -13.47 -20.09
CA LEU A 57 -23.24 -12.78 -20.05
C LEU A 57 -23.50 -11.98 -21.33
N ARG A 58 -22.49 -11.32 -21.90
CA ARG A 58 -22.62 -10.58 -23.17
C ARG A 58 -22.89 -11.52 -24.34
N GLU A 59 -22.22 -12.68 -24.38
CA GLU A 59 -22.46 -13.70 -25.41
C GLU A 59 -23.89 -14.25 -25.33
N GLN A 60 -24.35 -14.62 -24.13
CA GLN A 60 -25.72 -15.09 -23.90
C GLN A 60 -26.76 -14.01 -24.23
N LEU A 61 -26.47 -12.75 -23.89
CA LEU A 61 -27.33 -11.62 -24.20
C LEU A 61 -27.47 -11.45 -25.73
N ALA A 62 -26.36 -11.48 -26.46
CA ALA A 62 -26.36 -11.36 -27.92
C ALA A 62 -27.06 -12.55 -28.61
N GLU A 63 -26.99 -13.75 -28.04
CA GLU A 63 -27.76 -14.90 -28.52
C GLU A 63 -29.27 -14.70 -28.32
N GLU A 64 -29.69 -14.32 -27.12
CA GLU A 64 -31.12 -14.12 -26.83
C GLU A 64 -31.69 -12.90 -27.59
N GLU A 65 -30.92 -11.83 -27.79
CA GLU A 65 -31.32 -10.69 -28.63
C GLU A 65 -31.54 -11.12 -30.10
N ARG A 66 -30.68 -12.00 -30.64
CA ARG A 66 -30.90 -12.60 -31.96
C ARG A 66 -32.13 -13.51 -31.98
N ALA A 67 -32.38 -14.26 -30.91
CA ALA A 67 -33.58 -15.09 -30.79
C ALA A 67 -34.86 -14.24 -30.77
N VAL A 68 -34.85 -13.10 -30.08
CA VAL A 68 -35.97 -12.12 -30.10
C VAL A 68 -36.28 -11.68 -31.54
N GLU A 69 -35.27 -11.25 -32.30
CA GLU A 69 -35.41 -10.86 -33.71
C GLU A 69 -36.02 -11.99 -34.57
N VAL A 70 -35.47 -13.21 -34.45
CA VAL A 70 -35.90 -14.38 -35.22
C VAL A 70 -37.33 -14.79 -34.90
N TRP A 71 -37.67 -14.91 -33.61
CA TRP A 71 -39.02 -15.33 -33.21
C TRP A 71 -40.07 -14.26 -33.51
N ARG A 72 -39.73 -12.98 -33.39
CA ARG A 72 -40.60 -11.88 -33.83
C ARG A 72 -40.90 -11.98 -35.32
N ARG A 73 -39.88 -12.21 -36.15
CA ARG A 73 -40.04 -12.33 -37.60
C ARG A 73 -40.90 -13.54 -37.96
N ARG A 74 -40.62 -14.70 -37.36
CA ARG A 74 -41.37 -15.95 -37.58
C ARG A 74 -42.83 -15.83 -37.14
N ALA A 75 -43.10 -15.18 -36.01
CA ALA A 75 -44.46 -14.94 -35.55
C ALA A 75 -45.27 -14.07 -36.54
N LYS A 76 -44.61 -13.10 -37.20
CA LYS A 76 -45.26 -12.23 -38.19
C LYS A 76 -45.51 -12.89 -39.54
N SER A 77 -44.66 -13.83 -39.94
CA SER A 77 -44.73 -14.49 -41.25
C SER A 77 -45.47 -15.83 -41.21
N ALA A 78 -45.92 -16.29 -40.05
CA ALA A 78 -46.64 -17.54 -39.91
C ALA A 78 -48.08 -17.37 -40.44
N GLU A 79 -48.49 -18.26 -41.35
CA GLU A 79 -49.85 -18.29 -41.90
C GLU A 79 -50.82 -19.01 -40.97
N ASP A 80 -50.35 -20.02 -40.24
CA ASP A 80 -51.10 -20.76 -39.23
C ASP A 80 -51.06 -20.04 -37.87
N GLU A 81 -52.23 -19.73 -37.32
CA GLU A 81 -52.39 -19.04 -36.04
C GLU A 81 -51.73 -19.79 -34.87
N ALA A 82 -51.81 -21.12 -34.81
CA ALA A 82 -51.20 -21.91 -33.75
C ALA A 82 -49.67 -21.78 -33.77
N VAL A 83 -49.07 -21.78 -34.97
CA VAL A 83 -47.63 -21.59 -35.17
C VAL A 83 -47.22 -20.15 -34.80
N ALA A 84 -48.01 -19.16 -35.18
CA ALA A 84 -47.78 -17.76 -34.84
C ALA A 84 -47.80 -17.55 -33.31
N LEU A 85 -48.77 -18.13 -32.61
CA LEU A 85 -48.89 -18.05 -31.16
C LEU A 85 -47.71 -18.70 -30.43
N GLU A 86 -47.23 -19.87 -30.91
CA GLU A 86 -46.06 -20.52 -30.31
C GLU A 86 -44.77 -19.70 -30.55
N CYS A 87 -44.58 -19.14 -31.75
CA CYS A 87 -43.48 -18.22 -32.02
C CYS A 87 -43.55 -16.98 -31.12
N LEU A 88 -44.74 -16.44 -30.87
CA LEU A 88 -44.96 -15.31 -29.97
C LEU A 88 -44.63 -15.66 -28.51
N ARG A 89 -44.96 -16.87 -28.05
CA ARG A 89 -44.57 -17.34 -26.70
C ARG A 89 -43.06 -17.41 -26.53
N ARG A 90 -42.36 -17.94 -27.54
CA ARG A 90 -40.89 -18.01 -27.55
C ARG A 90 -40.25 -16.63 -27.58
N PHE A 91 -40.75 -15.74 -28.43
CA PHE A 91 -40.37 -14.32 -28.46
C PHE A 91 -40.47 -13.66 -27.08
N LYS A 92 -41.64 -13.76 -26.41
CA LYS A 92 -41.85 -13.20 -25.06
C LYS A 92 -40.95 -13.84 -24.00
N THR A 93 -40.51 -15.08 -24.21
CA THR A 93 -39.59 -15.77 -23.30
C THR A 93 -38.18 -15.22 -23.47
N SER A 94 -37.70 -15.11 -24.71
CA SER A 94 -36.40 -14.50 -25.01
C SER A 94 -36.35 -13.02 -24.58
N GLU A 95 -37.41 -12.24 -24.78
CA GLU A 95 -37.47 -10.85 -24.29
C GLU A 95 -37.28 -10.77 -22.76
N ARG A 96 -37.95 -11.65 -22.00
CA ARG A 96 -37.79 -11.71 -20.55
C ARG A 96 -36.36 -12.08 -20.15
N ARG A 97 -35.73 -13.03 -20.87
CA ARG A 97 -34.33 -13.42 -20.64
C ARG A 97 -33.37 -12.27 -20.94
N VAL A 98 -33.56 -11.55 -22.04
CA VAL A 98 -32.77 -10.35 -22.40
C VAL A 98 -32.80 -9.33 -21.25
N GLN A 99 -33.98 -9.03 -20.69
CA GLN A 99 -34.08 -8.09 -19.57
C GLN A 99 -33.32 -8.57 -18.32
N GLN A 100 -33.46 -9.86 -17.96
CA GLN A 100 -32.74 -10.45 -16.84
C GLN A 100 -31.22 -10.45 -17.05
N LEU A 101 -30.75 -10.81 -18.24
CA LEU A 101 -29.33 -10.80 -18.60
C LEU A 101 -28.74 -9.39 -18.56
N ARG A 102 -29.47 -8.38 -19.06
CA ARG A 102 -29.04 -6.97 -18.98
C ARG A 102 -28.90 -6.49 -17.53
N GLN A 103 -29.86 -6.84 -16.66
CA GLN A 103 -29.75 -6.48 -15.24
C GLN A 103 -28.51 -7.11 -14.61
N ARG A 104 -28.30 -8.41 -14.81
CA ARG A 104 -27.12 -9.12 -14.29
C ARG A 104 -25.83 -8.53 -14.84
N LEU A 105 -25.76 -8.26 -16.14
CA LEU A 105 -24.58 -7.65 -16.76
C LEU A 105 -24.27 -6.29 -16.13
N ALA A 106 -25.27 -5.45 -15.88
CA ALA A 106 -25.10 -4.16 -15.23
C ALA A 106 -24.60 -4.25 -13.77
N GLU A 107 -24.92 -5.33 -13.05
CA GLU A 107 -24.39 -5.61 -11.70
C GLU A 107 -22.92 -6.04 -11.76
N HIS A 108 -22.57 -6.90 -12.72
CA HIS A 108 -21.18 -7.30 -12.93
C HIS A 108 -20.30 -6.13 -13.43
N GLU A 109 -20.84 -5.23 -14.26
CA GLU A 109 -20.16 -4.00 -14.70
C GLU A 109 -19.88 -3.03 -13.56
N ARG A 110 -20.79 -2.92 -12.59
CA ARG A 110 -20.51 -2.17 -11.35
C ARG A 110 -19.39 -2.82 -10.54
N SER A 111 -19.47 -4.14 -10.34
CA SER A 111 -18.45 -4.90 -9.60
C SER A 111 -17.07 -4.82 -10.27
N HIS A 112 -17.01 -4.83 -11.60
CA HIS A 112 -15.77 -4.65 -12.38
C HIS A 112 -15.14 -3.29 -12.11
N LYS A 113 -15.92 -2.20 -12.16
CA LYS A 113 -15.45 -0.84 -11.88
C LYS A 113 -14.93 -0.73 -10.45
N ASP A 114 -15.69 -1.19 -9.47
CA ASP A 114 -15.33 -1.13 -8.05
C ASP A 114 -14.03 -1.89 -7.76
N LEU A 115 -13.88 -3.10 -8.30
CA LEU A 115 -12.65 -3.90 -8.14
C LEU A 115 -11.46 -3.24 -8.85
N SER A 116 -11.66 -2.70 -10.04
CA SER A 116 -10.60 -2.02 -10.80
C SER A 116 -10.09 -0.77 -10.06
N GLU A 117 -11.00 0.04 -9.52
CA GLU A 117 -10.66 1.22 -8.73
C GLU A 117 -9.97 0.82 -7.41
N GLY A 118 -10.49 -0.18 -6.71
CA GLY A 118 -9.87 -0.71 -5.49
C GLY A 118 -8.45 -1.23 -5.73
N ILE A 119 -8.22 -1.96 -6.82
CA ILE A 119 -6.89 -2.41 -7.22
C ILE A 119 -5.97 -1.23 -7.52
N ARG A 120 -6.45 -0.18 -8.20
CA ARG A 120 -5.67 1.03 -8.48
C ARG A 120 -5.22 1.69 -7.17
N MET A 121 -6.14 1.84 -6.23
CA MET A 121 -5.87 2.46 -4.92
C MET A 121 -4.88 1.64 -4.08
N LEU A 122 -5.03 0.31 -4.06
CA LEU A 122 -4.08 -0.59 -3.39
C LEU A 122 -2.67 -0.53 -4.00
N ASN A 123 -2.56 -0.42 -5.32
CA ASN A 123 -1.25 -0.27 -5.97
C ASN A 123 -0.61 1.09 -5.64
N ALA A 124 -1.39 2.17 -5.59
CA ALA A 124 -0.89 3.49 -5.19
C ALA A 124 -0.34 3.45 -3.76
N ARG A 125 -1.11 2.91 -2.81
CA ARG A 125 -0.67 2.75 -1.42
C ARG A 125 0.55 1.82 -1.31
N LEU A 126 0.62 0.77 -2.12
CA LEU A 126 1.79 -0.11 -2.17
C LEU A 126 3.06 0.62 -2.62
N SER A 127 2.96 1.51 -3.62
CA SER A 127 4.08 2.34 -4.08
C SER A 127 4.56 3.26 -2.96
N GLU A 128 3.63 4.01 -2.37
CA GLU A 128 3.88 4.94 -1.27
C GLU A 128 4.58 4.25 -0.09
N LEU A 129 4.05 3.11 0.37
CA LEU A 129 4.64 2.34 1.47
C LEU A 129 6.03 1.81 1.14
N SER A 130 6.24 1.41 -0.12
CA SER A 130 7.54 0.88 -0.57
C SER A 130 8.58 1.99 -0.69
N GLU A 131 8.20 3.17 -1.16
CA GLU A 131 9.03 4.38 -1.22
C GLU A 131 9.41 4.84 0.19
N ARG A 132 8.43 4.99 1.10
CA ARG A 132 8.67 5.36 2.50
C ARG A 132 9.61 4.35 3.18
N LYS A 133 9.39 3.04 2.97
CA LYS A 133 10.31 2.01 3.49
C LYS A 133 11.74 2.18 2.97
N ASN A 134 11.90 2.39 1.66
CA ASN A 134 13.22 2.55 1.05
C ASN A 134 13.95 3.78 1.61
N LEU A 135 13.25 4.90 1.77
CA LEU A 135 13.78 6.10 2.40
C LEU A 135 14.25 5.82 3.84
N MET A 136 13.38 5.20 4.65
CA MET A 136 13.69 4.89 6.04
C MET A 136 14.89 3.95 6.19
N ARG A 137 14.98 2.91 5.34
CA ARG A 137 16.13 2.00 5.30
C ARG A 137 17.43 2.75 4.96
N THR A 138 17.40 3.66 3.98
CA THR A 138 18.58 4.46 3.63
C THR A 138 19.00 5.37 4.78
N ARG A 139 18.05 6.07 5.43
CA ARG A 139 18.35 6.93 6.59
C ARG A 139 18.91 6.13 7.76
N GLN A 140 18.31 4.98 8.09
CA GLN A 140 18.80 4.08 9.13
C GLN A 140 20.23 3.59 8.82
N SER A 141 20.50 3.14 7.59
CA SER A 141 21.85 2.70 7.21
C SER A 141 22.89 3.81 7.33
N ARG A 142 22.52 5.06 7.02
CA ARG A 142 23.39 6.23 7.24
C ARG A 142 23.63 6.48 8.73
N ALA A 143 22.57 6.45 9.53
CA ALA A 143 22.64 6.66 10.98
C ALA A 143 23.48 5.56 11.69
N GLU A 144 23.33 4.29 11.29
CA GLU A 144 24.13 3.16 11.78
C GLU A 144 25.60 3.22 11.33
N ALA A 145 25.89 3.75 10.14
CA ALA A 145 27.27 3.95 9.70
C ALA A 145 27.97 5.06 10.49
N ALA A 146 27.21 6.06 10.94
CA ALA A 146 27.72 7.16 11.74
C ALA A 146 27.88 6.81 13.24
N HIS A 147 27.05 5.89 13.75
CA HIS A 147 27.10 5.42 15.15
C HIS A 147 26.96 3.91 15.30
N GLY A 148 27.90 3.28 16.01
CA GLY A 148 27.88 1.85 16.31
C GLY A 148 26.70 1.44 17.18
N MET A 149 25.70 0.83 16.56
CA MET A 149 24.58 0.04 17.10
C MET A 149 23.98 0.47 18.46
N ALA A 150 22.72 0.91 18.43
CA ALA A 150 21.85 0.92 19.60
C ALA A 150 20.51 0.23 19.30
N SER A 151 20.30 -0.95 19.90
CA SER A 151 19.06 -1.72 19.84
C SER A 151 17.98 -1.15 20.75
N THR A 152 16.70 -1.29 20.40
CA THR A 152 15.60 -0.93 21.31
C THR A 152 14.35 -1.80 21.12
N THR A 153 13.75 -2.10 22.27
CA THR A 153 12.54 -2.88 22.52
C THR A 153 11.36 -1.95 22.80
N GLY A 154 10.17 -2.27 22.26
CA GLY A 154 8.93 -1.57 22.59
C GLY A 154 7.71 -2.19 21.90
N PRO A 155 6.48 -2.02 22.44
CA PRO A 155 5.25 -2.48 21.79
C PRO A 155 4.95 -1.67 20.52
N ILE A 156 4.31 -2.30 19.54
CA ILE A 156 4.10 -1.77 18.18
C ILE A 156 2.61 -1.50 17.96
N GLY A 157 2.25 -0.28 17.57
CA GLY A 157 0.88 0.10 17.18
C GLY A 157 0.61 0.05 15.67
N ASP A 158 -0.26 0.93 15.17
CA ASP A 158 -0.68 1.00 13.75
C ASP A 158 0.51 1.24 12.79
N LEU A 159 0.38 0.89 11.50
CA LEU A 159 1.46 1.01 10.50
C LEU A 159 2.07 2.41 10.44
N GLU A 160 1.24 3.44 10.57
CA GLU A 160 1.70 4.83 10.58
C GLU A 160 2.51 5.14 11.85
N GLU A 161 2.07 4.63 13.00
CA GLU A 161 2.80 4.71 14.27
C GLU A 161 4.14 3.93 14.22
N VAL A 162 4.20 2.83 13.45
CA VAL A 162 5.46 2.13 13.20
C VAL A 162 6.43 3.01 12.43
N PHE A 163 5.97 3.73 11.40
CA PHE A 163 6.82 4.66 10.69
C PHE A 163 7.23 5.86 11.54
N ASP A 164 6.31 6.46 12.29
CA ASP A 164 6.61 7.65 13.11
C ASP A 164 7.65 7.33 14.19
N ARG A 165 7.55 6.14 14.80
CA ARG A 165 8.55 5.64 15.75
C ARG A 165 9.90 5.33 15.08
N TRP A 166 9.88 4.72 13.89
CA TRP A 166 11.11 4.48 13.11
C TRP A 166 11.80 5.80 12.76
N GLU A 167 11.03 6.81 12.35
CA GLU A 167 11.51 8.15 12.04
C GLU A 167 12.09 8.87 13.26
N THR A 168 11.37 8.85 14.38
CA THR A 168 11.86 9.40 15.66
C THR A 168 13.20 8.78 16.03
N ARG A 169 13.31 7.45 15.95
CA ARG A 169 14.54 6.74 16.32
C ARG A 169 15.72 7.06 15.41
N VAL A 170 15.50 7.04 14.10
CA VAL A 170 16.55 7.40 13.14
C VAL A 170 16.99 8.85 13.35
N GLY A 171 16.04 9.76 13.61
CA GLY A 171 16.34 11.15 13.96
C GLY A 171 17.18 11.30 15.24
N GLU A 172 16.88 10.55 16.30
CA GLU A 172 17.69 10.54 17.53
C GLU A 172 19.15 10.15 17.25
N ILE A 173 19.38 9.13 16.42
CA ILE A 173 20.73 8.67 16.07
C ILE A 173 21.43 9.69 15.17
N GLU A 174 20.72 10.27 14.20
CA GLU A 174 21.23 11.33 13.32
C GLU A 174 21.67 12.57 14.14
N ILE A 175 20.83 13.02 15.09
CA ILE A 175 21.17 14.15 15.98
C ILE A 175 22.36 13.80 16.88
N ALA A 176 22.38 12.60 17.48
CA ALA A 176 23.51 12.17 18.29
C ALA A 176 24.81 12.08 17.47
N SER A 177 24.72 11.84 16.16
CA SER A 177 25.86 11.88 15.23
C SER A 177 26.32 13.29 14.90
N GLU A 178 25.40 14.23 14.66
CA GLU A 178 25.75 15.62 14.38
C GLU A 178 26.34 16.32 15.61
N CYS A 179 25.87 15.98 16.81
CA CYS A 179 26.50 16.42 18.06
C CYS A 179 27.88 15.79 18.30
N ALA A 180 28.23 14.73 17.58
CA ALA A 180 29.49 14.00 17.71
C ALA A 180 30.55 14.41 16.66
N GLU A 181 30.36 15.51 15.92
CA GLU A 181 31.41 16.01 15.02
C GLU A 181 32.71 16.37 15.79
N PRO A 182 33.88 16.12 15.21
CA PRO A 182 35.15 16.03 15.91
C PRO A 182 35.80 17.41 16.07
N PHE A 183 35.76 17.97 17.27
CA PHE A 183 36.53 19.19 17.60
C PHE A 183 37.53 19.04 18.74
N ASP A 184 37.78 17.82 19.23
CA ASP A 184 38.64 17.65 20.40
C ASP A 184 40.13 17.56 20.06
N ALA A 185 40.51 17.11 18.85
CA ALA A 185 41.93 16.89 18.55
C ALA A 185 42.72 18.19 18.35
N PHE A 186 42.13 19.19 17.68
CA PHE A 186 42.77 20.48 17.44
C PHE A 186 42.70 21.38 18.67
N GLU A 187 41.58 21.35 19.41
CA GLU A 187 41.40 22.12 20.64
C GLU A 187 42.30 21.59 21.76
N ALA A 188 42.40 20.26 21.94
CA ALA A 188 43.34 19.66 22.89
C ALA A 188 44.82 19.91 22.52
N GLU A 189 45.15 19.97 21.22
CA GLU A 189 46.51 20.32 20.79
C GLU A 189 46.83 21.79 21.11
N LEU A 190 45.86 22.70 20.98
CA LEU A 190 46.02 24.11 21.34
C LEU A 190 46.18 24.29 22.85
N GLU A 191 45.34 23.62 23.65
CA GLU A 191 45.41 23.64 25.12
C GLU A 191 46.75 23.08 25.61
N ALA A 192 47.23 21.98 25.03
CA ALA A 192 48.52 21.40 25.40
C ALA A 192 49.70 22.33 25.05
N VAL A 193 49.61 23.07 23.95
CA VAL A 193 50.61 24.08 23.56
C VAL A 193 50.62 25.26 24.53
N ASP A 194 49.45 25.76 24.91
CA ASP A 194 49.31 26.85 25.88
C ASP A 194 49.78 26.43 27.28
N GLU A 195 49.39 25.24 27.75
CA GLU A 195 49.85 24.68 29.03
C GLU A 195 51.38 24.51 29.06
N THR A 196 51.96 24.01 27.96
CA THR A 196 53.43 23.87 27.84
C THR A 196 54.12 25.23 27.86
N ARG A 197 53.53 26.27 27.26
CA ARG A 197 54.08 27.62 27.27
C ARG A 197 54.06 28.20 28.69
N ASP A 198 52.94 28.06 29.39
CA ASP A 198 52.77 28.60 30.72
C ASP A 198 53.70 27.91 31.75
N LEU A 199 53.85 26.59 31.66
CA LEU A 199 54.82 25.82 32.46
C LEU A 199 56.28 26.24 32.21
N ARG A 200 56.63 26.64 30.99
CA ARG A 200 57.98 27.16 30.68
C ARG A 200 58.23 28.50 31.33
N LEU A 201 57.25 29.40 31.31
CA LEU A 201 57.35 30.71 31.95
C LEU A 201 57.51 30.55 33.48
N GLU A 202 56.74 29.65 34.08
CA GLU A 202 56.85 29.35 35.51
C GLU A 202 58.21 28.72 35.87
N LEU A 203 58.71 27.80 35.04
CA LEU A 203 60.04 27.21 35.23
C LEU A 203 61.17 28.24 35.12
N GLU A 204 61.07 29.19 34.18
CA GLU A 204 62.03 30.29 34.05
C GLU A 204 61.99 31.23 35.25
N ALA A 205 60.80 31.56 35.76
CA ALA A 205 60.65 32.34 36.98
C ALA A 205 61.33 31.65 38.18
N LEU A 206 61.05 30.36 38.40
CA LEU A 206 61.68 29.56 39.47
C LEU A 206 63.20 29.47 39.33
N ARG A 207 63.72 29.40 38.10
CA ARG A 207 65.18 29.40 37.85
C ARG A 207 65.81 30.75 38.12
N SER A 208 65.09 31.84 37.90
CA SER A 208 65.55 33.20 38.17
C SER A 208 65.48 33.59 39.65
N GLU A 209 64.61 32.95 40.45
CA GLU A 209 64.55 33.11 41.91
C GLU A 209 65.66 32.35 42.66
N GLY A 210 66.34 31.41 41.98
CA GLY A 210 67.39 30.56 42.53
C GLY A 210 68.83 30.99 42.23
N SER A 211 69.07 32.16 41.62
CA SER A 211 70.39 32.82 41.45
C SER A 211 70.43 34.13 42.22
#